data_AF-A0A3C0G2J9-F1
#
_entry.id   AF-A0A3C0G2J9-F1
#
_cell.length_a   1.000
_cell.length_b   1.000
_cell.length_c   1.000
_cell.angle_alpha   90.00
_cell.angle_beta   90.00
_cell.angle_gamma   90.00
#
_symmetry.space_group_name_H-M   'P 1'
#
loop_
_entity.id
_entity.type
_entity.pdbx_description
1 polymer ?
#
loop_
_entity_poly.entity_id
_entity_poly.type
_entity_poly.pdbx_seq_one_letter_code
_entity_poly.pdbx_strand_id
1 'polypeptide(L)' 'MLLVFALTVYLDGVPTEPKTYWQDLNRCMYFAKTIRRQNYFPPNKKYNSPEVAANCLPVYVSKDIRVWK' A
#
# COMPACT_ATOMS: atom_id res chain seq x y z
N MET A 1 2.17 14.64 17.05
CA MET A 1 2.56 13.71 15.97
C MET A 1 2.25 12.30 16.42
N LEU A 2 1.93 11.41 15.49
CA LEU A 2 1.67 9.99 15.73
C LEU A 2 2.58 9.17 14.82
N LEU A 3 3.23 8.15 15.38
CA LEU A 3 3.97 7.15 14.60
C LEU A 3 2.96 6.12 14.07
N VAL A 4 2.87 5.99 12.75
CA VAL A 4 1.93 5.12 12.04
C VAL A 4 2.63 4.46 10.85
N PHE A 5 1.94 3.54 10.16
CA PHE A 5 2.45 2.85 8.98
C PHE A 5 1.74 3.37 7.73
N ALA A 6 2.48 4.00 6.82
CA ALA A 6 1.96 4.47 5.54
C ALA A 6 1.99 3.34 4.50
N LEU A 7 0.82 2.97 4.00
CA LEU A 7 0.67 2.13 2.83
C LEU A 7 0.88 2.99 1.57
N THR A 8 1.98 2.77 0.87
CA THR A 8 2.27 3.41 -0.43
C THR A 8 2.18 2.35 -1.52
N VAL A 9 1.37 2.62 -2.55
CA VAL A 9 1.28 1.80 -3.76
C VAL A 9 2.19 2.41 -4.82
N TYR A 10 2.84 1.57 -5.62
CA TYR A 10 3.69 1.96 -6.72
C TYR A 10 3.15 1.30 -7.99
N LEU A 11 3.01 2.08 -9.05
CA LEU A 11 2.69 1.58 -10.39
C LEU A 11 3.90 1.88 -11.27
N ASP A 12 4.50 0.84 -11.85
CA ASP A 12 5.71 0.95 -12.69
C ASP A 12 6.84 1.71 -11.98
N GLY A 13 7.00 1.44 -10.68
CA GLY A 13 8.01 2.09 -9.83
C GLY A 13 7.66 3.50 -9.34
N VAL A 14 6.55 4.09 -9.81
CA VAL A 14 6.12 5.44 -9.41
C VAL A 14 5.14 5.36 -8.25
N PRO A 15 5.39 6.03 -7.11
CA PRO A 15 4.47 6.02 -5.98
C PRO A 15 3.16 6.74 -6.36
N THR A 16 2.03 6.06 -6.19
CA THR A 16 0.70 6.64 -6.37
C THR A 16 0.21 7.25 -5.08
N GLU A 17 -0.32 8.47 -5.17
CA GLU A 17 -1.14 9.08 -4.14
C GLU A 17 -2.63 8.76 -4.40
N PRO A 18 -3.48 8.62 -3.36
CA PRO A 18 -3.20 8.92 -1.95
C PRO A 18 -2.58 7.76 -1.16
N LYS A 19 -1.68 8.07 -0.20
CA LYS A 19 -1.25 7.15 0.86
C LYS A 19 -2.35 6.95 1.91
N THR A 20 -2.47 5.72 2.42
CA THR A 20 -3.31 5.43 3.60
C THR A 20 -2.44 5.16 4.82
N TYR A 21 -2.87 5.61 5.99
CA TYR A 21 -2.09 5.49 7.23
C TYR A 21 -2.75 4.52 8.19
N TRP A 22 -1.98 3.61 8.77
CA TRP A 22 -2.47 2.51 9.60
C TRP A 22 -1.78 2.53 10.96
N GLN A 23 -2.54 2.32 12.03
CA GLN A 23 -1.99 2.20 13.37
C GLN A 23 -1.32 0.83 13.59
N ASP A 24 -1.86 -0.22 12.96
CA ASP A 24 -1.40 -1.60 13.07
C ASP A 24 -0.56 -2.02 11.85
N LEU A 25 0.70 -2.43 12.10
CA LEU A 25 1.62 -2.90 11.07
C LEU A 25 1.09 -4.15 10.35
N ASN A 26 0.51 -5.11 11.08
CA ASN A 26 0.02 -6.35 10.51
C ASN A 26 -1.14 -6.09 9.54
N ARG A 27 -2.05 -5.17 9.90
CA ARG A 27 -3.13 -4.75 8.99
C ARG A 27 -2.59 -4.03 7.76
N CYS A 28 -1.68 -3.07 7.94
CA CYS A 28 -1.03 -2.42 6.81
C CYS A 28 -0.39 -3.45 5.86
N MET A 29 0.41 -4.37 6.42
CA MET A 29 1.09 -5.42 5.66
C MET A 29 0.13 -6.40 4.99
N TYR A 30 -1.01 -6.69 5.60
CA TYR A 30 -2.06 -7.50 4.99
C TYR A 30 -2.59 -6.84 3.71
N PHE A 31 -2.92 -5.54 3.75
CA PHE A 31 -3.35 -4.81 2.56
C PHE A 31 -2.25 -4.71 1.51
N ALA A 32 -1.02 -4.39 1.90
CA ALA A 32 0.13 -4.37 0.98
C ALA A 32 0.31 -5.71 0.25
N LYS A 33 0.23 -6.85 0.98
CA LYS A 33 0.30 -8.19 0.39
C LYS A 33 -0.87 -8.48 -0.54
N THR A 34 -2.08 -8.05 -0.17
CA THR A 34 -3.29 -8.26 -0.96
C THR A 34 -3.21 -7.49 -2.28
N ILE A 35 -2.79 -6.23 -2.25
CA ILE A 35 -2.60 -5.39 -3.45
C ILE A 35 -1.57 -6.02 -4.40
N ARG A 36 -0.41 -6.44 -3.89
CA ARG A 36 0.60 -7.14 -4.69
C ARG A 36 0.06 -8.43 -5.33
N ARG A 37 -0.87 -9.13 -4.67
CA ARG A 37 -1.49 -10.36 -5.16
C ARG A 37 -2.63 -10.14 -6.14
N GLN A 38 -3.23 -8.94 -6.21
CA GLN A 38 -4.25 -8.63 -7.22
C GLN A 38 -3.70 -8.70 -8.65
N ASN A 39 -2.37 -8.67 -8.81
CA ASN A 39 -1.69 -9.01 -10.06
C ASN A 39 -1.73 -10.50 -10.44
N TYR A 40 -2.42 -11.36 -9.67
CA TYR A 40 -2.73 -12.74 -10.06
C TYR A 40 -3.87 -12.75 -11.09
N PHE A 41 -3.52 -12.43 -12.34
CA PHE A 41 -4.41 -12.56 -13.50
C PHE A 41 -4.50 -14.02 -13.95
N PRO A 42 -5.63 -14.47 -14.53
CA PRO A 42 -5.78 -15.84 -15.03
C PRO A 42 -4.64 -16.23 -15.99
N PRO A 43 -4.20 -17.50 -15.99
CA PRO A 43 -2.96 -17.97 -16.63
C PRO A 43 -2.86 -17.70 -18.14
N ASN A 44 -3.96 -17.35 -18.80
CA ASN A 44 -4.05 -17.20 -20.25
C ASN A 44 -4.07 -15.73 -20.72
N LYS A 45 -3.80 -14.75 -19.87
CA LYS A 45 -3.76 -13.33 -20.27
C LYS A 45 -2.47 -12.65 -19.82
N LYS A 46 -1.51 -12.53 -20.74
CA LYS A 46 -0.44 -11.51 -20.66
C LYS A 46 -1.06 -10.16 -21.00
N TYR A 47 -1.66 -9.50 -20.02
CA TYR A 47 -1.79 -8.06 -20.11
C TYR A 47 -0.48 -7.44 -19.66
N ASN A 48 -0.02 -6.41 -20.37
CA ASN A 48 1.00 -5.46 -19.90
C ASN A 48 0.43 -4.69 -18.69
N SER A 49 0.11 -5.41 -17.61
CA SER A 49 -0.37 -4.82 -16.37
C SER A 49 0.82 -4.15 -15.70
N PRO A 50 0.65 -2.92 -15.19
CA PRO A 50 1.74 -2.20 -14.55
C PRO A 50 2.33 -3.05 -13.41
N GLU A 51 3.63 -2.95 -13.19
CA GLU A 51 4.27 -3.57 -12.04
C GLU A 51 3.72 -2.91 -10.77
N VAL A 52 2.80 -3.61 -10.09
CA VAL A 52 2.19 -3.13 -8.84
C VAL A 52 3.05 -3.58 -7.67
N ALA A 53 3.68 -2.62 -6.99
CA ALA A 53 4.26 -2.84 -5.69
C ALA A 53 3.46 -2.07 -4.63
N ALA A 54 3.54 -2.51 -3.39
CA ALA A 54 2.92 -1.80 -2.26
C ALA A 54 3.76 -2.01 -1.02
N ASN A 55 4.08 -0.99 -0.22
CA ASN A 55 4.86 -1.15 1.00
C ASN A 55 4.16 -0.50 2.20
N CYS A 56 4.62 -0.85 3.40
CA CYS A 56 4.19 -0.25 4.65
C CYS A 56 5.43 0.26 5.38
N LEU A 57 5.57 1.58 5.48
CA LEU A 57 6.73 2.22 6.10
C LEU A 57 6.30 3.05 7.31
N PRO A 58 7.08 3.04 8.41
CA PRO A 58 6.80 3.88 9.56
C PRO A 58 6.99 5.36 9.20
N VAL A 59 6.02 6.20 9.56
CA VAL A 59 6.04 7.65 9.33
C VAL A 59 5.43 8.39 10.51
N TYR A 60 5.89 9.62 10.76
CA TYR A 60 5.23 10.54 11.68
C TYR A 60 4.20 11.38 10.93
N VAL A 61 2.96 11.36 11.40
CA VAL A 61 1.86 12.19 10.86
C VAL A 61 1.32 13.15 11.91
N SER A 62 0.70 14.23 11.45
CA SER A 62 -0.06 15.14 12.32
C SER A 62 -1.35 14.45 12.81
N LYS A 63 -1.95 14.96 13.90
CA LYS A 63 -3.10 14.30 14.55
C LYS A 63 -4.41 14.43 13.75
N ASP A 64 -4.45 15.33 12.78
CA ASP A 64 -5.56 15.61 11.87
C ASP A 64 -5.62 14.63 10.68
N ILE A 65 -4.56 13.85 10.43
CA ILE A 65 -4.55 12.84 9.38
C ILE A 65 -5.41 11.64 9.79
N ARG A 66 -6.24 11.15 8.86
CA ARG A 66 -7.02 9.94 9.05
C ARG A 66 -6.10 8.71 9.15
N VAL A 67 -6.13 8.07 10.31
CA VAL A 67 -5.43 6.83 10.59
C VAL A 67 -6.43 5.70 10.77
N TRP A 68 -6.26 4.63 10.01
CA TRP A 68 -7.05 3.41 10.08
C TRP A 68 -6.54 2.52 11.21
N LYS A 69 -7.47 1.87 11.91
CA LYS A 69 -7.18 0.90 12.96
C LYS A 69 -7.14 -0.51 12.41
#